data_AF-A0A518FK73-F1
#
_entry.id   AF-A0A518FK73-F1
#
_cell.length_a   1.000
_cell.length_b   1.000
_cell.length_c   1.000
_cell.angle_alpha   90.00
_cell.angle_beta   90.00
_cell.angle_gamma   90.00
#
_symmetry.space_group_name_H-M   'P 1'
#
loop_
_entity.id
_entity.type
_entity.pdbx_description
1 polymer ?
#
loop_
_entity_poly.entity_id
_entity_poly.type
_entity_poly.pdbx_seq_one_letter_code
_entity_poly.pdbx_strand_id
1 'polypeptide(L)'
;MLRGYLVVLLGIAAFFGVIAIGTLLPGKSEDKQIFAQLAFLVMGAGFVVGSIMIAVDKGYSAILGVLCGFFSPLGLLILTLLPNRLEKNVEAAES
;
A
#
# COMPACT_ATOMS: atom_id res chain seq x y z
N MET A 1 8.92 4.18 -9.04
CA MET A 1 7.62 4.60 -8.50
C MET A 1 6.45 3.70 -8.90
N LEU A 2 6.24 3.41 -10.20
CA LEU A 2 5.08 2.64 -10.68
C LEU A 2 4.89 1.28 -9.98
N ARG A 3 5.99 0.61 -9.63
CA ARG A 3 5.98 -0.70 -8.96
C ARG A 3 5.26 -0.66 -7.61
N GLY A 4 5.50 0.38 -6.81
CA GLY A 4 4.84 0.51 -5.50
C GLY A 4 3.35 0.75 -5.61
N TYR A 5 2.90 1.58 -6.55
CA TYR A 5 1.46 1.78 -6.80
C TYR A 5 0.77 0.51 -7.33
N LEU A 6 1.45 -0.30 -8.15
CA LEU A 6 0.92 -1.60 -8.57
C LEU A 6 0.71 -2.54 -7.39
N VAL A 7 1.62 -2.55 -6.41
CA VAL A 7 1.46 -3.36 -5.18
C VAL A 7 0.25 -2.88 -4.37
N VAL A 8 0.04 -1.57 -4.26
CA VAL A 8 -1.16 -1.00 -3.60
C VAL A 8 -2.43 -1.44 -4.31
N LEU A 9 -2.47 -1.33 -5.65
CA LEU A 9 -3.61 -1.75 -6.46
C LEU A 9 -3.89 -3.26 -6.34
N LEU A 10 -2.85 -4.08 -6.32
CA LEU A 10 -2.97 -5.52 -6.10
C LEU A 10 -3.52 -5.83 -4.70
N GLY A 11 -3.12 -5.09 -3.67
CA GLY A 11 -3.68 -5.21 -2.32
C GLY A 11 -5.18 -4.90 -2.27
N ILE A 12 -5.60 -3.83 -2.95
CA ILE A 12 -7.02 -3.46 -3.08
C ILE A 12 -7.79 -4.51 -3.90
N ALA A 13 -7.24 -4.99 -5.01
CA ALA A 13 -7.86 -6.04 -5.81
C ALA A 13 -8.02 -7.35 -5.01
N ALA A 14 -6.99 -7.73 -4.25
CA ALA A 14 -7.02 -8.90 -3.39
C ALA A 14 -8.05 -8.76 -2.26
N PHE A 15 -8.21 -7.56 -1.68
CA PHE A 15 -9.29 -7.28 -0.71
C PHE A 15 -10.66 -7.62 -1.28
N PHE A 16 -11.00 -7.09 -2.47
CA PHE A 16 -12.28 -7.38 -3.11
C PHE A 16 -12.41 -8.86 -3.50
N GLY A 17 -11.32 -9.49 -3.94
CA GLY A 17 -11.30 -10.92 -4.26
C GLY A 17 -11.61 -11.80 -3.05
N VAL A 18 -10.97 -11.55 -1.91
CA VAL A 18 -11.18 -12.32 -0.68
C VAL A 18 -12.59 -12.12 -0.14
N ILE A 19 -13.11 -10.88 -0.16
CA ILE A 19 -14.50 -10.58 0.21
C ILE A 19 -15.48 -11.33 -0.71
N ALA A 20 -15.26 -11.28 -2.03
CA ALA A 20 -16.12 -11.95 -3.00
C ALA A 20 -16.15 -13.48 -2.81
N ILE A 21 -15.00 -14.09 -2.53
CA ILE A 21 -14.92 -15.52 -2.21
C ILE A 21 -15.71 -15.81 -0.92
N GLY A 22 -15.51 -15.00 0.12
CA GLY A 22 -16.21 -15.16 1.40
C GLY A 22 -17.73 -14.96 1.34
N THR A 23 -18.23 -14.16 0.39
CA THR A 23 -19.68 -13.95 0.20
C THR A 23 -20.33 -15.02 -0.67
N LEU A 24 -19.61 -15.57 -1.65
CA LEU A 24 -20.11 -16.61 -2.55
C LEU A 24 -20.10 -18.01 -1.93
N LEU A 25 -19.23 -18.26 -0.95
CA LEU A 25 -19.18 -19.55 -0.26
C LEU A 25 -20.35 -19.70 0.73
N PRO A 26 -21.09 -20.84 0.68
CA PRO A 26 -22.06 -21.16 1.71
C PRO A 26 -21.31 -21.48 3.00
N GLY A 27 -21.44 -20.59 4.00
CA GLY A 27 -20.73 -20.69 5.27
C GLY A 27 -21.49 -20.03 6.41
N LYS A 28 -21.09 -20.32 7.65
CA LYS A 28 -21.66 -19.71 8.84
C LYS A 28 -21.23 -18.25 8.95
N SER A 29 -21.88 -17.45 9.81
CA SER A 29 -21.50 -16.04 9.99
C SER A 29 -20.06 -15.89 10.53
N GLU A 30 -19.58 -16.85 11.31
CA GLU A 30 -18.21 -16.91 11.84
C GLU A 30 -17.18 -16.98 10.70
N ASP A 31 -17.41 -17.83 9.70
CA ASP A 31 -16.52 -17.95 8.53
C ASP A 31 -16.43 -16.63 7.76
N LYS A 32 -17.56 -15.94 7.59
CA LYS A 32 -17.63 -14.64 6.91
C LYS A 32 -16.84 -13.55 7.64
N GLN A 33 -16.84 -13.58 8.97
CA GLN A 33 -16.02 -12.65 9.76
C GLN A 33 -14.52 -12.91 9.57
N ILE A 34 -14.11 -14.17 9.52
CA ILE A 34 -12.71 -14.55 9.26
C ILE A 34 -12.27 -14.05 7.88
N PHE A 35 -13.09 -14.26 6.84
CA PHE A 35 -12.79 -13.74 5.49
C PHE A 35 -12.68 -12.22 5.46
N ALA A 36 -13.55 -11.50 6.18
CA ALA A 36 -13.47 -10.05 6.27
C ALA A 36 -12.16 -9.60 6.95
N GLN A 37 -11.77 -10.22 8.07
CA GLN A 37 -10.51 -9.93 8.76
C GLN A 37 -9.29 -10.21 7.86
N LEU A 38 -9.30 -11.35 7.15
CA LEU A 38 -8.26 -11.70 6.18
C LEU A 38 -8.18 -10.68 5.03
N ALA A 39 -9.32 -10.24 4.50
CA ALA A 39 -9.35 -9.24 3.44
C ALA A 39 -8.69 -7.92 3.93
N PHE A 40 -9.06 -7.44 5.11
CA PHE A 40 -8.44 -6.24 5.71
C PHE A 40 -6.94 -6.41 5.96
N LEU A 41 -6.51 -7.59 6.40
CA LEU A 41 -5.09 -7.89 6.61
C LEU A 41 -4.30 -7.83 5.30
N VAL A 42 -4.81 -8.46 4.23
CA VAL A 42 -4.18 -8.46 2.90
C VAL A 42 -4.13 -7.04 2.32
N MET A 43 -5.21 -6.27 2.47
CA MET A 43 -5.24 -4.87 2.05
C MET A 43 -4.20 -4.04 2.80
N GLY A 44 -4.14 -4.16 4.13
CA GLY A 44 -3.18 -3.46 4.98
C GLY A 44 -1.74 -3.80 4.62
N ALA A 45 -1.44 -5.08 4.38
CA ALA A 45 -0.13 -5.51 3.91
C ALA A 45 0.23 -4.89 2.56
N GLY A 46 -0.72 -4.87 1.60
CA GLY A 46 -0.55 -4.22 0.31
C GLY A 46 -0.24 -2.72 0.43
N PHE A 47 -0.94 -2.01 1.31
CA PHE A 47 -0.68 -0.59 1.57
C PHE A 47 0.69 -0.36 2.18
N VAL A 48 1.09 -1.15 3.18
CA VAL A 48 2.39 -1.01 3.84
C VAL A 48 3.53 -1.31 2.87
N VAL A 49 3.51 -2.47 2.21
CA VAL A 49 4.56 -2.86 1.26
C VAL A 49 4.63 -1.89 0.08
N GLY A 50 3.47 -1.51 -0.47
CA GLY A 50 3.40 -0.52 -1.53
C GLY A 50 3.99 0.83 -1.13
N SER A 51 3.67 1.31 0.06
CA SER A 51 4.19 2.60 0.58
C SER A 51 5.68 2.57 0.85
N ILE A 52 6.22 1.45 1.36
CA ILE A 52 7.67 1.24 1.50
C ILE A 52 8.36 1.35 0.14
N MET A 53 7.84 0.67 -0.88
CA MET A 53 8.42 0.71 -2.21
C MET A 53 8.39 2.12 -2.82
N ILE A 54 7.28 2.85 -2.68
CA ILE A 54 7.21 4.24 -3.20
C ILE A 54 8.20 5.15 -2.44
N ALA A 55 8.36 4.95 -1.12
CA ALA A 55 9.24 5.78 -0.30
C ALA A 55 10.71 5.58 -0.71
N VAL A 56 11.14 4.32 -0.84
CA VAL A 56 12.49 3.96 -1.27
C VAL A 56 12.76 4.43 -2.70
N ASP A 57 11.80 4.25 -3.62
CA ASP A 57 11.90 4.74 -5.00
C ASP A 57 12.08 6.27 -5.09
N LYS A 58 11.61 7.02 -4.10
CA LYS A 58 11.78 8.48 -3.99
C LYS A 58 13.04 8.90 -3.24
N GLY A 59 13.87 7.96 -2.80
CA GLY A 59 15.07 8.21 -2.00
C GLY A 59 14.80 8.54 -0.53
N TYR A 60 13.63 8.18 0.00
CA TYR A 60 13.31 8.27 1.42
C TYR A 60 13.57 6.93 2.13
N SER A 61 13.65 6.97 3.47
CA SER A 61 13.81 5.77 4.30
C SER A 61 12.57 4.86 4.23
N ALA A 62 12.80 3.55 4.28
CA ALA A 62 11.74 2.54 4.36
C ALA A 62 10.82 2.76 5.58
N ILE A 63 11.35 3.32 6.69
CA ILE A 63 10.57 3.63 7.90
C ILE A 63 9.47 4.65 7.60
N LEU A 64 9.75 5.65 6.76
CA LEU A 64 8.75 6.64 6.34
C LEU A 64 7.63 5.94 5.55
N GLY A 65 8.00 5.01 4.67
CA GLY A 65 7.04 4.21 3.92
C GLY A 65 6.18 3.31 4.81
N VAL A 66 6.73 2.72 5.87
CA VAL A 66 5.96 1.96 6.87
C VAL A 66 4.93 2.86 7.54
N LEU A 67 5.36 4.02 8.06
CA LEU A 67 4.47 4.97 8.75
C LEU A 67 3.33 5.44 7.82
N CYS A 68 3.66 5.87 6.61
CA CYS A 68 2.66 6.28 5.63
C CYS A 68 1.74 5.13 5.20
N GLY A 69 2.26 3.90 5.15
CA GLY A 69 1.47 2.70 4.89
C GLY A 69 0.40 2.43 5.95
N PHE A 70 0.77 2.51 7.24
CA PHE A 70 -0.17 2.33 8.36
C PHE A 70 -1.28 3.38 8.40
N PHE A 71 -0.99 4.62 7.98
CA PHE A 71 -1.97 5.71 7.89
C PHE A 71 -2.63 5.82 6.51
N SER A 72 -2.65 4.75 5.71
CA SER A 72 -3.33 4.75 4.40
C SER A 72 -4.83 4.98 4.56
N PRO A 73 -5.48 5.68 3.61
CA PRO A 73 -4.94 6.19 2.35
C PRO A 73 -4.24 7.56 2.45
N LEU A 74 -4.42 8.30 3.55
CA LEU A 74 -3.85 9.63 3.77
C LEU A 74 -2.31 9.64 3.71
N GLY A 75 -1.67 8.65 4.33
CA GLY A 75 -0.21 8.51 4.28
C GLY A 75 0.30 8.28 2.86
N LEU A 76 -0.43 7.54 2.03
CA LEU A 76 -0.10 7.30 0.63
C LEU A 76 -0.21 8.57 -0.22
N LEU A 77 -1.22 9.40 0.05
CA LEU A 77 -1.38 10.71 -0.58
C LEU A 77 -0.21 11.64 -0.25
N ILE A 78 0.16 11.74 1.03
CA ILE A 78 1.33 12.52 1.48
C ILE A 78 2.60 12.03 0.77
N LEU A 79 2.79 10.71 0.72
CA LEU A 79 3.94 10.10 0.08
C LEU A 79 3.95 10.33 -1.43
N THR A 80 2.78 10.45 -2.06
CA THR A 80 2.62 10.77 -3.49
C THR A 80 3.02 12.22 -3.78
N LEU A 81 2.64 13.16 -2.91
CA LEU A 81 2.91 14.59 -3.06
C LEU A 81 4.35 14.99 -2.67
N LEU A 82 5.04 14.19 -1.85
CA LEU A 82 6.44 14.44 -1.50
C LEU A 82 7.34 14.45 -2.76
N PRO A 83 8.26 15.43 -2.89
CA PRO A 83 9.14 15.53 -4.04
C PRO A 83 10.12 14.36 -4.11
N ASN A 84 10.59 14.01 -5.31
CA ASN A 84 11.59 12.98 -5.48
C ASN A 84 12.96 13.51 -5.03
N ARG A 85 13.52 12.99 -3.92
CA ARG A 85 14.82 13.47 -3.41
C ARG A 85 15.96 13.13 -4.37
N LEU A 86 15.83 12.04 -5.13
CA LEU A 86 16.85 11.63 -6.08
C LEU A 86 16.98 12.62 -7.23
N GLU A 87 15.87 13.09 -7.79
CA GLU A 87 15.87 14.12 -8.84
C GLU A 87 16.40 15.46 -8.31
N LYS A 88 15.95 15.89 -7.12
CA LYS A 88 16.38 17.17 -6.53
C LYS A 88 17.88 17.23 -6.22
N ASN A 89 18.49 16.10 -5.84
CA ASN A 89 19.93 16.05 -5.56
C ASN A 89 20.78 16.05 -6.84
N VAL A 90 20.24 15.56 -7.97
CA VAL A 90 20.91 15.62 -9.27
C VAL A 90 20.90 17.06 -9.79
N GLU A 91 19.75 17.74 -9.75
CA GLU A 91 19.66 19.16 -10.15
C GLU A 91 20.57 20.07 -9.33
N ALA A 92 20.69 19.82 -8.02
CA ALA A 92 21.58 20.59 -7.15
C ALA A 92 23.08 20.26 -7.33
N ALA A 93 23.42 19.15 -7.97
CA ALA A 93 24.80 18.80 -8.29
C ALA A 93 25.25 19.35 -9.65
N GLU A 94 24.31 19.72 -10.52
CA GLU A 94 24.55 20.31 -11.84
C GLU A 94 24.53 21.86 -11.82
N SER A 95 24.19 22.48 -10.68
CA SER A 95 24.18 23.93 -10.43
C SER A 95 25.41 24.41 -9.67
#